data_AF-A0A931YGK3-F1
#
_entry.id   AF-A0A931YGK3-F1
#
_cell.length_a   1.000
_cell.length_b   1.000
_cell.length_c   1.000
_cell.angle_alpha   90.00
_cell.angle_beta   90.00
_cell.angle_gamma   90.00
#
_symmetry.space_group_name_H-M   'P 1'
#
loop_
_entity.id
_entity.type
_entity.pdbx_description
1 polymer ?
#
loop_
_entity_poly.entity_id
_entity_poly.type
_entity_poly.pdbx_seq_one_letter_code
_entity_poly.pdbx_strand_id
1 'polypeptide(L)'
;TGSMLVAAPLVATFLWRQGDGLAVLCLLAAGFALVSSFSVTVVLAQAYLPRRLGMAAGLMTGLAIATGGIGVALLGWVADHWGLMTALALTAVMPLAGFAAALALPEPSAGAPARR
;
A
#
# COMPACT_ATOMS: atom_id res chain seq x y z
N THR A 1 -7.67 3.02 8.76
CA THR A 1 -7.52 1.58 9.07
C THR A 1 -8.74 0.76 8.67
N GLY A 2 -9.98 1.26 8.80
CA GLY A 2 -11.18 0.55 8.32
C GLY A 2 -11.22 0.23 6.81
N SER A 3 -10.49 0.98 5.98
CA SER A 3 -10.41 0.79 4.52
C SER A 3 -9.73 -0.52 4.09
N MET A 4 -8.83 -1.07 4.90
CA MET A 4 -8.12 -2.32 4.58
C MET A 4 -8.95 -3.58 4.88
N LEU A 5 -9.92 -3.49 5.79
CA LEU A 5 -10.92 -4.54 6.03
C LEU A 5 -11.93 -4.67 4.88
N VAL A 6 -12.19 -3.60 4.14
CA VAL A 6 -13.10 -3.61 2.97
C VAL A 6 -12.41 -4.14 1.72
N ALA A 7 -11.10 -3.92 1.57
CA ALA A 7 -10.35 -4.35 0.39
C ALA A 7 -10.18 -5.89 0.27
N ALA A 8 -9.98 -6.57 1.40
CA ALA A 8 -9.78 -8.02 1.45
C ALA A 8 -10.96 -8.85 0.89
N PRO A 9 -12.23 -8.62 1.29
CA PRO A 9 -13.36 -9.32 0.68
C PRO A 9 -13.59 -8.90 -0.78
N LEU A 10 -13.26 -7.65 -1.14
CA LEU A 10 -13.43 -7.12 -2.49
C LEU A 10 -12.53 -7.83 -3.51
N VAL A 11 -11.26 -8.03 -3.16
CA VAL A 11 -10.31 -8.74 -4.01
C VAL A 11 -10.60 -10.26 -4.03
N ALA A 12 -11.14 -10.81 -2.95
CA ALA A 12 -11.64 -12.19 -2.94
C ALA A 12 -12.85 -12.37 -3.85
N THR A 13 -13.78 -11.41 -3.90
CA THR A 13 -14.90 -11.42 -4.86
C THR A 13 -14.46 -11.23 -6.31
N PHE A 14 -13.38 -10.47 -6.56
CA PHE A 14 -12.78 -10.32 -7.88
C PHE A 14 -12.25 -11.66 -8.40
N LEU A 15 -11.58 -12.44 -7.54
CA LEU A 15 -11.07 -13.77 -7.91
C LEU A 15 -12.20 -14.78 -8.20
N TRP A 16 -13.38 -14.59 -7.61
CA TRP A 16 -14.56 -15.45 -7.83
C TRP A 16 -15.42 -15.03 -9.04
N ARG A 17 -15.28 -13.80 -9.55
CA ARG A 17 -15.99 -13.30 -10.74
C ARG A 17 -15.02 -12.76 -11.80
N GLN A 18 -14.45 -13.65 -12.61
CA GLN A 18 -13.81 -13.23 -13.86
C GLN A 18 -14.88 -12.84 -14.89
N GLY A 19 -14.94 -11.56 -15.27
CA GLY A 19 -15.70 -11.10 -16.45
C GLY A 19 -16.61 -9.86 -16.28
N ASP A 20 -16.93 -9.44 -15.05
CA ASP A 20 -17.91 -8.39 -14.81
C ASP A 20 -17.27 -7.02 -14.51
N GLY A 21 -17.86 -5.92 -14.98
CA GLY A 21 -17.37 -4.54 -14.74
C GLY A 21 -17.23 -4.13 -13.27
N LEU A 22 -17.86 -4.86 -12.34
CA LEU A 22 -17.68 -4.70 -10.90
C LEU A 22 -16.25 -5.01 -10.44
N ALA A 23 -15.58 -5.93 -11.12
CA ALA A 23 -14.20 -6.32 -10.84
C ALA A 23 -13.25 -5.13 -11.06
N VAL A 24 -13.48 -4.36 -12.13
CA VAL A 24 -12.73 -3.13 -12.45
C VAL A 24 -13.00 -2.04 -11.41
N LEU A 25 -14.25 -1.86 -10.96
CA LEU A 25 -14.60 -0.89 -9.92
C LEU A 25 -13.90 -1.18 -8.60
N CYS A 26 -13.79 -2.46 -8.23
CA CYS A 26 -13.07 -2.90 -7.03
C CYS A 26 -11.57 -2.59 -7.12
N LEU A 27 -10.97 -2.83 -8.29
CA LEU A 27 -9.56 -2.51 -8.54
C LEU A 27 -9.30 -1.00 -8.47
N LEU A 28 -10.20 -0.20 -9.05
CA LEU A 28 -10.13 1.26 -9.02
C LEU A 28 -10.23 1.80 -7.58
N ALA A 29 -11.17 1.28 -6.79
CA ALA A 29 -11.34 1.68 -5.39
C ALA A 29 -10.09 1.31 -4.54
N ALA A 30 -9.51 0.13 -4.76
CA ALA A 30 -8.29 -0.28 -4.09
C ALA A 30 -7.10 0.61 -4.48
N GLY A 31 -6.93 0.90 -5.77
CA GLY A 31 -5.90 1.83 -6.25
C GLY A 31 -6.06 3.23 -5.65
N PHE A 32 -7.29 3.74 -5.61
CA PHE A 32 -7.59 5.04 -5.00
C PHE A 32 -7.23 5.07 -3.50
N ALA A 33 -7.57 4.03 -2.75
CA ALA A 33 -7.26 3.94 -1.32
C ALA A 33 -5.74 3.87 -1.05
N LEU A 34 -5.00 3.13 -1.88
CA LEU A 34 -3.54 3.03 -1.77
C LEU A 34 -2.86 4.37 -2.05
N VAL A 35 -3.26 5.07 -3.12
CA VAL A 35 -2.70 6.39 -3.49
C VAL A 35 -3.05 7.46 -2.45
N SER A 36 -4.26 7.44 -1.90
CA SER A 36 -4.67 8.36 -0.83
C SER A 36 -3.80 8.21 0.43
N SER A 37 -3.49 6.98 0.81
CA SER A 37 -2.66 6.70 1.99
C SER A 37 -1.20 7.13 1.77
N PHE A 38 -0.67 6.94 0.56
CA PHE A 38 0.69 7.34 0.21
C PHE A 38 0.93 8.84 0.41
N SER A 39 -0.05 9.68 0.03
CA SER A 39 0.01 11.14 0.23
C SER A 39 0.16 11.51 1.71
N VAL A 40 -0.64 10.90 2.59
CA VAL A 40 -0.58 11.16 4.05
C VAL A 40 0.76 10.71 4.64
N THR A 41 1.30 9.56 4.20
CA THR A 41 2.61 9.07 4.66
C THR A 41 3.75 10.01 4.28
N VAL A 42 3.72 10.59 3.07
CA VAL A 42 4.74 11.57 2.64
C VAL A 42 4.65 12.85 3.47
N VAL A 43 3.45 13.36 3.71
CA VAL A 43 3.23 14.55 4.56
C VAL A 43 3.71 14.29 6.00
N LEU A 44 3.47 13.09 6.52
CA LEU A 44 3.94 12.69 7.85
C LEU A 44 5.48 12.63 7.91
N ALA A 45 6.13 12.05 6.91
CA ALA A 45 7.60 12.02 6.82
C ALA A 45 8.22 13.43 6.75
N GLN A 46 7.56 14.32 6.02
CA GLN A 46 7.93 15.74 5.95
C GLN A 46 7.78 16.44 7.32
N ALA A 47 6.74 16.10 8.08
CA ALA A 47 6.53 16.61 9.43
C ALA A 47 7.60 16.12 10.43
N TYR A 48 8.15 14.91 10.25
CA TYR A 48 9.27 14.40 11.06
C TYR A 48 10.62 15.06 10.74
N LEU A 49 10.82 15.57 9.52
CA LEU A 49 12.03 16.30 9.11
C LEU A 49 11.70 17.68 8.49
N PRO A 50 11.19 18.64 9.28
CA PRO A 50 10.71 19.94 8.78
C PRO A 50 11.82 20.80 8.16
N ARG A 51 13.08 20.55 8.52
CA ARG A 51 14.26 21.28 7.99
C ARG A 51 14.83 20.68 6.70
N ARG A 52 14.31 19.53 6.23
CA ARG A 52 14.82 18.79 5.06
C ARG A 52 13.69 18.13 4.25
N LEU A 53 12.64 18.90 3.95
CA LEU A 53 11.42 18.43 3.26
C LEU A 53 11.71 17.65 1.96
N GLY A 54 12.66 18.15 1.15
CA GLY A 54 13.06 17.51 -0.12
C GLY A 54 13.76 16.16 0.06
N MET A 55 14.61 16.00 1.09
CA MET A 55 15.26 14.72 1.38
C MET A 55 14.26 13.70 1.95
N ALA A 56 13.34 14.12 2.81
CA ALA A 56 12.33 13.23 3.39
C ALA A 56 11.39 12.68 2.31
N ALA A 57 10.86 13.55 1.44
CA ALA A 57 10.02 13.12 0.32
C ALA A 57 10.79 12.29 -0.71
N GLY A 58 12.03 12.68 -1.04
CA GLY A 58 12.87 11.96 -1.99
C GLY A 58 13.24 10.55 -1.51
N LEU A 59 13.61 10.40 -0.24
CA LEU A 59 13.96 9.10 0.35
C LEU A 59 12.74 8.17 0.43
N MET A 60 11.59 8.67 0.89
CA MET A 60 10.36 7.88 0.96
C MET A 60 9.92 7.41 -0.43
N THR A 61 9.88 8.34 -1.39
CA THR A 61 9.42 8.03 -2.75
C THR A 61 10.40 7.11 -3.47
N GLY A 62 11.71 7.38 -3.35
CA GLY A 62 12.75 6.54 -3.94
C GLY A 62 12.77 5.12 -3.38
N LEU A 63 12.67 4.97 -2.06
CA LEU A 63 12.65 3.65 -1.42
C LEU A 63 11.37 2.86 -1.75
N ALA A 64 10.22 3.55 -1.81
CA ALA A 64 8.96 2.92 -2.19
C ALA A 64 8.99 2.41 -3.64
N ILE A 65 9.51 3.20 -4.58
CA ILE A 65 9.63 2.78 -5.99
C ILE A 65 10.64 1.64 -6.14
N ALA A 66 11.81 1.73 -5.47
CA ALA A 66 12.83 0.69 -5.55
C ALA A 66 12.32 -0.66 -5.02
N THR A 67 11.68 -0.67 -3.84
CA THR A 67 11.10 -1.89 -3.27
C THR A 67 9.91 -2.40 -4.09
N GLY A 68 9.09 -1.51 -4.65
CA GLY A 68 8.01 -1.87 -5.59
C GLY A 68 8.53 -2.54 -6.86
N GLY A 69 9.62 -2.02 -7.44
CA GLY A 69 10.25 -2.60 -8.64
C GLY A 69 10.82 -4.00 -8.38
N ILE A 70 11.51 -4.19 -7.24
CA ILE A 70 12.02 -5.52 -6.82
C ILE A 70 10.85 -6.49 -6.59
N GLY A 71 9.78 -6.03 -5.94
CA GLY A 71 8.57 -6.82 -5.71
C GLY A 71 7.90 -7.28 -7.00
N VAL A 72 7.77 -6.38 -7.99
CA VAL A 72 7.24 -6.71 -9.32
C VAL A 72 8.09 -7.76 -10.02
N ALA A 73 9.41 -7.66 -9.98
CA ALA A 73 10.29 -8.65 -10.61
C ALA A 73 10.15 -10.04 -9.97
N LEU A 74 10.05 -10.11 -8.64
CA LEU A 74 9.81 -11.35 -7.90
C LEU A 74 8.44 -11.96 -8.24
N LEU A 75 7.39 -11.13 -8.27
CA LEU A 75 6.04 -11.54 -8.65
C LEU A 75 5.98 -12.05 -10.08
N GLY A 76 6.70 -11.40 -11.01
CA GLY A 76 6.84 -11.86 -12.40
C GLY A 76 7.53 -13.22 -12.49
N TRP A 77 8.62 -13.43 -11.75
CA TRP A 77 9.30 -14.73 -11.69
C TRP A 77 8.39 -15.85 -11.15
N VAL A 78 7.58 -15.54 -10.12
CA VAL A 78 6.57 -16.47 -9.59
C VAL A 78 5.47 -16.72 -10.63
N ALA A 79 5.04 -15.71 -11.37
CA ALA A 79 4.03 -15.86 -12.42
C ALA A 79 4.51 -16.79 -13.54
N ASP A 80 5.78 -16.69 -13.92
CA ASP A 80 6.37 -17.51 -14.98
C ASP A 80 6.51 -18.99 -14.58
N HIS A 81 6.73 -19.29 -13.29
CA HIS A 81 6.94 -20.66 -12.81
C HIS A 81 5.66 -21.33 -12.28
N TRP A 82 4.80 -20.59 -11.60
CA TRP A 82 3.62 -21.13 -10.90
C TRP A 82 2.30 -20.73 -11.57
N GLY A 83 2.36 -19.81 -12.54
CA GLY A 83 1.22 -19.29 -13.27
C GLY A 83 0.70 -17.96 -12.72
N LEU A 84 0.00 -17.23 -13.60
CA LEU A 84 -0.52 -15.89 -13.34
C LEU A 84 -1.48 -15.82 -12.13
N MET A 85 -2.31 -16.85 -11.95
CA MET A 85 -3.29 -16.90 -10.85
C MET A 85 -2.62 -16.83 -9.47
N THR A 86 -1.49 -17.52 -9.30
CA THR A 86 -0.71 -17.55 -8.06
C THR A 86 -0.03 -16.21 -7.78
N ALA A 87 0.51 -15.56 -8.80
CA ALA A 87 1.09 -14.22 -8.65
C ALA A 87 0.02 -13.18 -8.27
N LEU A 88 -1.16 -13.26 -8.88
CA LEU A 88 -2.30 -12.41 -8.54
C LEU A 88 -2.80 -12.66 -7.11
N ALA A 89 -2.87 -13.92 -6.67
CA ALA A 89 -3.22 -14.27 -5.30
C ALA A 89 -2.19 -13.74 -4.29
N LEU A 90 -0.88 -13.83 -4.58
CA LEU A 90 0.16 -13.24 -3.73
C LEU A 90 0.00 -11.71 -3.62
N THR A 91 -0.27 -11.06 -4.75
CA THR A 91 -0.47 -9.60 -4.79
C THR A 91 -1.69 -9.18 -3.97
N ALA A 92 -2.73 -10.01 -3.88
CA ALA A 92 -3.90 -9.76 -3.04
C ALA A 92 -3.60 -9.83 -1.53
N VAL A 93 -2.61 -10.62 -1.11
CA VAL A 93 -2.21 -10.79 0.30
C VAL A 93 -1.21 -9.71 0.74
N MET A 94 -0.45 -9.12 -0.19
CA MET A 94 0.56 -8.11 0.11
C MET A 94 0.02 -6.87 0.88
N PRO A 95 -1.15 -6.30 0.53
CA PRO A 95 -1.77 -5.21 1.29
C PRO A 95 -2.17 -5.60 2.72
N LEU A 96 -2.56 -6.86 2.95
CA LEU A 96 -2.85 -7.38 4.30
C LEU A 96 -1.57 -7.43 5.16
N ALA A 97 -0.44 -7.80 4.56
CA ALA A 97 0.86 -7.72 5.23
C ALA A 97 1.26 -6.27 5.54
N GLY A 98 1.01 -5.34 4.62
CA GLY A 98 1.19 -3.90 4.85
C GLY A 98 0.31 -3.36 5.97
N PHE A 99 -0.94 -3.83 6.07
CA PHE A 99 -1.84 -3.49 7.18
C PHE A 99 -1.34 -4.03 8.52
N ALA A 100 -0.87 -5.28 8.56
CA ALA A 100 -0.29 -5.87 9.77
C ALA A 100 0.96 -5.09 10.24
N ALA A 101 1.82 -4.68 9.30
CA ALA A 101 2.95 -3.81 9.61
C ALA A 101 2.48 -2.43 10.13
N ALA A 102 1.44 -1.84 9.53
CA ALA A 102 0.84 -0.58 9.99
C ALA A 102 0.23 -0.68 11.39
N LEU A 103 -0.31 -1.84 11.77
CA LEU A 103 -0.81 -2.10 13.14
C LEU A 103 0.32 -2.32 14.15
N ALA A 104 1.47 -2.82 13.70
CA ALA A 104 2.66 -2.98 14.53
C ALA A 104 3.42 -1.65 14.77
N LEU A 105 3.07 -0.59 14.04
CA LEU A 105 3.60 0.75 14.27
C LEU A 105 2.92 1.37 15.52
N PRO A 106 3.69 1.75 16.56
CA PRO A 106 3.16 2.44 17.73
C PRO A 106 2.42 3.73 17.33
N GLU A 107 1.28 4.01 17.98
CA GLU A 107 0.59 5.29 17.79
C GLU A 107 1.58 6.45 18.04
N PRO A 108 1.61 7.48 17.17
CA PRO A 108 2.34 8.70 17.44
C PRO A 108 1.82 9.35 18.72
N SER A 109 2.43 9.01 19.85
CA SER A 109 2.31 9.77 21.09
C SER A 109 3.05 11.08 20.89
N ALA A 110 2.32 12.15 20.58
CA ALA A 110 2.56 13.47 21.16
C ALA A 110 1.52 14.48 20.68
N GLY A 111 0.48 14.65 21.48
CA GLY A 111 0.16 16.00 21.87
C GLY A 111 1.39 16.60 22.59
N ALA A 112 1.99 17.61 21.99
CA ALA A 112 2.67 18.67 22.74
C ALA A 112 2.28 19.98 22.06
N PRO A 113 1.48 20.85 22.71
CA PRO A 113 1.12 22.14 22.14
C PRO A 113 2.40 22.94 21.91
N ALA A 114 2.45 23.60 20.75
CA ALA A 114 3.49 24.56 20.40
C ALA A 114 3.62 25.58 21.55
N ARG A 115 4.69 25.47 22.35
CA ARG A 115 5.06 26.52 23.29
C ARG A 115 5.79 27.59 22.48
N ARG A 116 5.03 28.68 22.24
CA ARG A 116 5.40 30.06 21.88
C ARG A 116 6.86 30.33 21.55
#